data_AF-A0A439IFS9-F1
#
_entry.id   AF-A0A439IFS9-F1
#
_cell.length_a   1.000
_cell.length_b   1.000
_cell.length_c   1.000
_cell.angle_alpha   90.00
_cell.angle_beta   90.00
_cell.angle_gamma   90.00
#
_symmetry.space_group_name_H-M   'P 1'
#
loop_
_entity.id
_entity.type
_entity.pdbx_description
1 polymer ?
#
loop_
_entity_poly.entity_id
_entity_poly.type
_entity_poly.pdbx_seq_one_letter_code
_entity_poly.pdbx_strand_id
1 'polypeptide(L)'
;MTEPKERLVQWLRDAHAMEEQAETILSGQIERLENYPEIRDRMNMHLEETRQQAKRLEQCLDRIGDGSSTLKDAGGKLIAFGQNISGIFAGDEVMKGSLASYTFEHMEIASYKMLIAAAGEVGDSETQSACKENLREEEAMADWLENRLGTVTTEFLRRDERDSDTAKR
;
A
#
# COMPACT_ATOMS: atom_id res chain seq x y z
N MET A 1 19.81 5.14 -21.58
CA MET A 1 20.32 4.34 -20.45
C MET A 1 20.52 2.91 -20.97
N THR A 2 20.96 1.92 -20.18
CA THR A 2 20.87 0.51 -20.62
C THR A 2 19.42 0.05 -20.51
N GLU A 3 18.97 -0.89 -21.35
CA GLU A 3 17.61 -1.46 -21.29
C GLU A 3 17.20 -1.90 -19.86
N PRO A 4 18.03 -2.65 -19.10
CA PRO A 4 17.71 -2.98 -17.70
C PRO A 4 17.53 -1.77 -16.78
N LYS A 5 18.33 -0.70 -16.95
CA LYS A 5 18.21 0.52 -16.16
C LYS A 5 16.95 1.31 -16.52
N GLU A 6 16.53 1.30 -17.78
CA GLU A 6 15.26 1.91 -18.22
C GLU A 6 14.06 1.15 -17.65
N ARG A 7 14.12 -0.18 -17.59
CA ARG A 7 13.10 -1.01 -16.92
C ARG A 7 13.02 -0.73 -15.42
N LEU A 8 14.16 -0.65 -14.73
CA LEU A 8 14.18 -0.29 -13.31
C LEU A 8 13.51 1.06 -13.07
N VAL A 9 13.84 2.09 -13.87
CA VAL A 9 13.22 3.41 -13.72
C VAL A 9 11.71 3.35 -13.95
N GLN A 10 11.25 2.63 -14.96
CA GLN A 10 9.81 2.48 -15.19
C GLN A 10 9.12 1.81 -13.99
N TRP A 11 9.66 0.72 -13.47
CA TRP A 11 9.08 0.01 -12.33
C TRP A 11 9.13 0.83 -11.03
N LEU A 12 10.18 1.64 -10.82
CA LEU A 12 10.22 2.58 -9.69
C LEU A 12 9.14 3.65 -9.79
N ARG A 13 8.84 4.15 -10.99
CA ARG A 13 7.72 5.07 -11.21
C ARG A 13 6.37 4.41 -10.94
N ASP A 14 6.22 3.16 -11.38
CA ASP A 14 5.01 2.39 -11.12
C ASP A 14 4.85 2.16 -9.60
N ALA A 15 5.92 1.81 -8.88
CA ALA A 15 5.87 1.67 -7.42
C ALA A 15 5.61 3.01 -6.71
N HIS A 16 6.19 4.11 -7.14
CA HIS A 16 5.91 5.43 -6.55
C HIS A 16 4.42 5.80 -6.69
N ALA A 17 3.84 5.59 -7.87
CA ALA A 17 2.42 5.83 -8.10
C ALA A 17 1.52 4.86 -7.32
N MET A 18 1.99 3.64 -7.05
CA MET A 18 1.32 2.67 -6.18
C MET A 18 1.28 3.19 -4.74
N GLU A 19 2.39 3.71 -4.21
CA GLU A 19 2.45 4.32 -2.86
C GLU A 19 1.53 5.55 -2.70
N GLU A 20 1.52 6.46 -3.69
CA GLU A 20 0.61 7.63 -3.67
C GLU A 20 -0.88 7.19 -3.64
N GLN A 21 -1.18 6.08 -4.33
CA GLN A 21 -2.50 5.48 -4.32
C GLN A 21 -2.82 4.78 -3.00
N ALA A 22 -1.84 4.07 -2.42
CA ALA A 22 -1.94 3.45 -1.10
C ALA A 22 -2.27 4.50 -0.03
N GLU A 23 -1.56 5.63 -0.04
CA GLU A 23 -1.81 6.76 0.87
C GLU A 23 -3.27 7.24 0.79
N THR A 24 -3.79 7.40 -0.42
CA THR A 24 -5.16 7.86 -0.66
C THR A 24 -6.19 6.85 -0.13
N ILE A 25 -5.96 5.55 -0.37
CA ILE A 25 -6.84 4.48 0.08
C ILE A 25 -6.82 4.38 1.61
N LEU A 26 -5.63 4.34 2.22
CA LEU A 26 -5.44 4.26 3.67
C LEU A 26 -6.11 5.43 4.40
N SER A 27 -5.91 6.65 3.90
CA SER A 27 -6.53 7.85 4.48
C SER A 27 -8.06 7.72 4.52
N GLY A 28 -8.68 7.28 3.41
CA GLY A 28 -10.13 7.08 3.33
C GLY A 28 -10.65 5.91 4.17
N GLN A 29 -9.83 4.86 4.38
CA GLN A 29 -10.18 3.73 5.26
C GLN A 29 -10.12 4.13 6.74
N ILE A 30 -9.09 4.87 7.16
CA ILE A 30 -8.89 5.29 8.55
C ILE A 30 -10.09 6.06 9.10
N GLU A 31 -10.69 6.94 8.28
CA GLU A 31 -11.88 7.72 8.65
C GLU A 31 -13.09 6.84 9.01
N ARG A 32 -13.16 5.61 8.50
CA ARG A 32 -14.27 4.68 8.70
C ARG A 32 -14.05 3.71 9.86
N LEU A 33 -12.87 3.73 10.49
CA LEU A 33 -12.46 2.81 11.56
C LEU A 33 -12.72 3.37 12.97
N GLU A 34 -13.65 4.31 13.16
CA GLU A 34 -13.97 4.91 14.47
C GLU A 34 -14.25 3.88 15.57
N ASN A 35 -14.89 2.77 15.18
CA ASN A 35 -15.27 1.69 16.07
C ASN A 35 -14.12 0.69 16.34
N TYR A 36 -13.01 0.77 15.63
CA TYR A 36 -11.90 -0.19 15.69
C TYR A 36 -10.59 0.53 16.02
N PRO A 37 -10.43 1.06 17.25
CA PRO A 37 -9.32 1.96 17.59
C PRO A 37 -7.94 1.32 17.38
N GLU A 38 -7.77 0.05 17.72
CA GLU A 38 -6.49 -0.65 17.53
C GLU A 38 -6.12 -0.79 16.04
N ILE A 39 -7.10 -1.08 15.18
CA ILE A 39 -6.88 -1.13 13.73
C ILE A 39 -6.57 0.26 13.20
N ARG A 40 -7.34 1.26 13.63
CA ARG A 40 -7.14 2.65 13.24
C ARG A 40 -5.74 3.14 13.59
N ASP A 41 -5.25 2.81 14.79
CA ASP A 41 -3.93 3.24 15.23
C ASP A 41 -2.82 2.60 14.40
N ARG A 42 -2.90 1.28 14.12
CA ARG A 42 -1.95 0.61 13.22
C ARG A 42 -1.99 1.16 11.80
N MET A 43 -3.18 1.44 11.26
CA MET A 43 -3.36 2.01 9.92
C MET A 43 -2.79 3.44 9.83
N ASN A 44 -2.89 4.24 10.89
CA ASN A 44 -2.23 5.55 10.94
C ASN A 44 -0.70 5.43 10.95
N MET A 45 -0.15 4.44 11.66
CA MET A 45 1.28 4.16 11.61
C MET A 45 1.69 3.77 10.19
N HIS A 46 0.91 2.87 9.56
CA HIS A 46 1.19 2.43 8.20
C HIS A 46 1.08 3.55 7.17
N LEU A 47 0.09 4.44 7.29
CA LEU A 47 -0.02 5.64 6.45
C LEU A 47 1.26 6.50 6.50
N GLU A 48 1.90 6.63 7.65
CA GLU A 48 3.18 7.33 7.75
C GLU A 48 4.32 6.52 7.12
N GLU A 49 4.35 5.20 7.29
CA GLU A 49 5.30 4.29 6.60
C GLU A 49 5.19 4.48 5.08
N THR A 50 3.98 4.33 4.50
CA THR A 50 3.66 4.55 3.07
C THR A 50 4.14 5.90 2.55
N ARG A 51 3.94 6.99 3.30
CA ARG A 51 4.45 8.32 2.91
C ARG A 51 5.98 8.37 2.85
N GLN A 52 6.65 7.75 3.81
CA GLN A 52 8.12 7.68 3.79
C GLN A 52 8.60 6.77 2.65
N GLN A 53 7.88 5.71 2.31
CA GLN A 53 8.19 4.82 1.20
C GLN A 53 8.11 5.54 -0.15
N ALA A 54 7.02 6.28 -0.40
CA ALA A 54 6.89 7.15 -1.57
C ALA A 54 8.08 8.10 -1.71
N LYS A 55 8.46 8.76 -0.61
CA LYS A 55 9.61 9.66 -0.56
C LYS A 55 10.95 8.95 -0.83
N ARG A 56 11.17 7.74 -0.31
CA ARG A 56 12.37 6.94 -0.61
C ARG A 56 12.43 6.58 -2.11
N LEU A 57 11.29 6.26 -2.72
CA LEU A 57 11.19 5.99 -4.16
C LEU A 57 11.44 7.24 -5.00
N GLU A 58 10.90 8.39 -4.61
CA GLU A 58 11.17 9.69 -5.23
C GLU A 58 12.67 10.00 -5.23
N GLN A 59 13.34 9.84 -4.07
CA GLN A 59 14.78 10.02 -3.96
C GLN A 59 15.58 9.08 -4.86
N CYS A 60 15.14 7.82 -5.01
CA CYS A 60 15.77 6.88 -5.94
C CYS A 60 15.60 7.34 -7.39
N LEU A 61 14.40 7.77 -7.78
CA LEU A 61 14.11 8.28 -9.11
C LEU A 61 14.92 9.53 -9.44
N ASP A 62 15.03 10.49 -8.51
CA ASP A 62 15.83 11.70 -8.66
C ASP A 62 17.31 11.39 -8.87
N ARG A 63 17.85 10.47 -8.06
CA ARG A 63 19.25 10.04 -8.19
C ARG A 63 19.52 9.33 -9.52
N ILE A 64 18.60 8.47 -9.98
CA ILE A 64 18.78 7.73 -11.23
C ILE A 64 18.58 8.64 -12.46
N GLY A 65 17.72 9.66 -12.35
CA GLY A 65 17.22 10.50 -13.45
C GLY A 65 18.02 11.77 -13.77
N ASP A 66 19.03 12.12 -12.96
CA ASP A 66 20.00 13.21 -13.19
C ASP A 66 19.39 14.52 -13.77
N GLY A 67 18.26 14.96 -13.20
CA GLY A 67 17.68 16.30 -13.44
C GLY A 67 16.56 16.43 -14.48
N SER A 68 16.03 15.35 -15.05
CA SER A 68 14.82 15.46 -15.91
C SER A 68 13.54 15.13 -15.13
N SER A 69 12.64 16.11 -15.04
CA SER A 69 11.25 15.99 -14.56
C SER A 69 10.54 14.84 -15.28
N THR A 70 10.67 13.62 -14.77
CA THR A 70 10.12 12.42 -15.38
C THR A 70 9.11 11.70 -14.48
N LEU A 71 8.56 12.39 -13.48
CA LEU A 71 7.38 11.93 -12.74
C LEU A 71 6.09 11.99 -13.58
N LYS A 72 6.08 12.61 -14.77
CA LYS A 72 4.83 12.98 -15.45
C LYS A 72 4.09 11.88 -16.23
N ASP A 73 4.67 10.70 -16.46
CA ASP A 73 4.10 9.75 -17.45
C ASP A 73 3.65 8.36 -16.93
N ALA A 74 3.64 8.09 -15.62
CA ALA A 74 3.28 6.75 -15.10
C ALA A 74 1.95 6.64 -14.31
N GLY A 75 1.26 7.75 -13.98
CA GLY A 75 0.12 7.70 -13.05
C GLY A 75 -1.18 7.10 -13.61
N GLY A 76 -1.42 7.14 -14.93
CA GLY A 76 -2.75 6.88 -15.49
C GLY A 76 -3.28 5.45 -15.34
N LYS A 77 -2.40 4.42 -15.36
CA LYS A 77 -2.82 3.01 -15.33
C LYS A 77 -3.09 2.49 -13.91
N LEU A 78 -2.35 2.98 -12.91
CA LEU A 78 -2.57 2.62 -11.51
C LEU A 78 -3.80 3.34 -10.92
N ILE A 79 -4.05 4.60 -11.30
CA ILE A 79 -5.30 5.31 -10.96
C ILE A 79 -6.53 4.50 -11.36
N ALA A 80 -6.53 3.90 -12.56
CA ALA A 80 -7.63 3.05 -13.03
C ALA A 80 -7.80 1.76 -12.22
N PHE A 81 -6.74 1.19 -11.66
CA PHE A 81 -6.80 0.01 -10.79
C PHE A 81 -7.40 0.36 -9.42
N GLY A 82 -6.91 1.41 -8.75
CA GLY A 82 -7.48 1.84 -7.47
C GLY A 82 -8.90 2.38 -7.56
N GLN A 83 -9.33 2.96 -8.69
CA GLN A 83 -10.75 3.30 -8.92
C GLN A 83 -11.64 2.05 -8.95
N ASN A 84 -11.15 0.93 -9.49
CA ASN A 84 -11.90 -0.33 -9.49
C ASN A 84 -11.94 -0.98 -8.10
N ILE A 85 -10.87 -0.84 -7.29
CA ILE A 85 -10.89 -1.29 -5.89
C ILE A 85 -11.79 -0.39 -5.04
N SER A 86 -11.85 0.93 -5.32
CA SER A 86 -12.71 1.88 -4.61
C SER A 86 -14.18 1.44 -4.59
N GLY A 87 -14.68 0.88 -5.69
CA GLY A 87 -16.05 0.36 -5.80
C GLY A 87 -16.33 -0.92 -4.99
N ILE A 88 -15.29 -1.66 -4.58
CA ILE A 88 -15.42 -2.85 -3.72
C ILE A 88 -15.81 -2.44 -2.29
N PHE A 89 -15.45 -1.23 -1.86
CA PHE A 89 -15.75 -0.71 -0.52
C PHE A 89 -17.19 -0.24 -0.31
N ALA A 90 -18.11 -0.42 -1.27
CA ALA A 90 -19.53 -0.14 -1.08
C ALA A 90 -20.22 -1.28 -0.28
N GLY A 91 -20.54 -1.02 0.99
CA GLY A 91 -21.17 -1.95 1.95
C GLY A 91 -20.17 -2.86 2.69
N ASP A 92 -20.53 -3.37 3.88
CA ASP A 92 -19.65 -4.10 4.83
C ASP A 92 -18.18 -3.63 4.77
N GLU A 93 -18.01 -2.35 5.08
CA GLU A 93 -16.83 -1.57 4.70
C GLU A 93 -15.55 -2.04 5.41
N VAL A 94 -15.68 -2.64 6.59
CA VAL A 94 -14.54 -3.06 7.42
C VAL A 94 -13.99 -4.41 6.96
N MET A 95 -14.86 -5.38 6.65
CA MET A 95 -14.41 -6.71 6.20
C MET A 95 -13.84 -6.68 4.80
N LYS A 96 -14.53 -6.00 3.87
CA LYS A 96 -13.99 -5.76 2.51
C LYS A 96 -12.77 -4.86 2.55
N GLY A 97 -12.77 -3.87 3.45
CA GLY A 97 -11.61 -3.08 3.85
C GLY A 97 -10.38 -3.94 4.11
N SER A 98 -10.49 -4.81 5.11
CA SER A 98 -9.40 -5.66 5.59
C SER A 98 -8.90 -6.64 4.51
N LEU A 99 -9.81 -7.22 3.72
CA LEU A 99 -9.43 -8.09 2.60
C LEU A 99 -8.65 -7.34 1.52
N ALA A 100 -9.12 -6.15 1.15
CA ALA A 100 -8.49 -5.33 0.13
C ALA A 100 -7.10 -4.87 0.59
N SER A 101 -6.98 -4.37 1.83
CA SER A 101 -5.67 -3.96 2.38
C SER A 101 -4.71 -5.13 2.38
N TYR A 102 -5.07 -6.28 2.95
CA TYR A 102 -4.18 -7.46 2.98
C TYR A 102 -3.74 -7.91 1.59
N THR A 103 -4.64 -7.86 0.60
CA THR A 103 -4.29 -8.20 -0.78
C THR A 103 -3.34 -7.17 -1.39
N PHE A 104 -3.53 -5.89 -1.08
CA PHE A 104 -2.70 -4.79 -1.55
C PHE A 104 -1.27 -4.92 -0.99
N GLU A 105 -1.10 -5.19 0.31
CA GLU A 105 0.24 -5.43 0.91
C GLU A 105 1.03 -6.49 0.12
N HIS A 106 0.40 -7.59 -0.27
CA HIS A 106 1.06 -8.65 -1.04
C HIS A 106 1.43 -8.23 -2.47
N MET A 107 0.69 -7.29 -3.07
CA MET A 107 1.08 -6.66 -4.33
C MET A 107 2.34 -5.81 -4.15
N GLU A 108 2.42 -5.05 -3.06
CA GLU A 108 3.59 -4.20 -2.74
C GLU A 108 4.82 -5.05 -2.44
N ILE A 109 4.68 -6.09 -1.62
CA ILE A 109 5.72 -7.09 -1.33
C ILE A 109 6.28 -7.69 -2.64
N ALA A 110 5.39 -8.06 -3.58
CA ALA A 110 5.81 -8.60 -4.88
C ALA A 110 6.57 -7.55 -5.71
N SER A 111 6.05 -6.32 -5.76
CA SER A 111 6.68 -5.18 -6.45
C SER A 111 8.09 -4.91 -5.92
N TYR A 112 8.25 -4.83 -4.60
CA TYR A 112 9.55 -4.59 -3.97
C TYR A 112 10.53 -5.74 -4.20
N LYS A 113 10.09 -7.01 -4.17
CA LYS A 113 10.94 -8.15 -4.52
C LYS A 113 11.46 -8.05 -5.96
N MET A 114 10.63 -7.62 -6.90
CA MET A 114 11.04 -7.39 -8.30
C MET A 114 12.05 -6.22 -8.41
N LEU A 115 11.79 -5.11 -7.72
CA LEU A 115 12.68 -3.94 -7.72
C LEU A 115 14.04 -4.23 -7.10
N ILE A 116 14.10 -4.98 -6.00
CA ILE A 116 15.35 -5.39 -5.35
C ILE A 116 16.21 -6.22 -6.30
N ALA A 117 15.60 -7.14 -7.05
CA ALA A 117 16.29 -7.95 -8.04
C ALA A 117 16.80 -7.08 -9.21
N ALA A 118 15.95 -6.21 -9.74
CA ALA A 118 16.29 -5.31 -10.84
C ALA A 118 17.42 -4.33 -10.46
N ALA A 119 17.36 -3.74 -9.28
CA ALA A 119 18.40 -2.85 -8.75
C ALA A 119 19.73 -3.60 -8.56
N GLY A 120 19.69 -4.86 -8.12
CA GLY A 120 20.86 -5.72 -8.03
C GLY A 120 21.51 -5.99 -9.38
N GLU A 121 20.72 -6.31 -10.40
CA GLU A 121 21.19 -6.59 -11.76
C GLU A 121 21.91 -5.38 -12.40
N VAL A 122 21.45 -4.16 -12.13
CA VAL A 122 22.07 -2.94 -12.66
C VAL A 122 23.16 -2.34 -11.75
N GLY A 123 23.44 -2.97 -10.61
CA GLY A 123 24.45 -2.52 -9.64
C GLY A 123 24.05 -1.29 -8.82
N ASP A 124 22.76 -0.96 -8.74
CA ASP A 124 22.27 0.17 -7.94
C ASP A 124 21.99 -0.25 -6.50
N SER A 125 23.06 -0.28 -5.69
CA SER A 125 22.99 -0.70 -4.29
C SER A 125 22.13 0.20 -3.40
N GLU A 126 22.03 1.49 -3.72
CA GLU A 126 21.23 2.45 -2.95
C GLU A 126 19.74 2.22 -3.16
N THR A 127 19.30 2.09 -4.43
CA THR A 127 17.90 1.71 -4.74
C THR A 127 17.56 0.37 -4.11
N GLN A 128 18.48 -0.60 -4.21
CA GLN A 128 18.26 -1.91 -3.62
C GLN A 128 18.06 -1.83 -2.10
N SER A 129 18.82 -0.98 -1.40
CA SER A 129 18.66 -0.78 0.04
C SER A 129 17.33 -0.13 0.39
N ALA A 130 16.92 0.91 -0.35
CA ALA A 130 15.63 1.57 -0.14
C ALA A 130 14.45 0.60 -0.33
N CYS A 131 14.45 -0.19 -1.43
CA CYS A 131 13.39 -1.17 -1.66
C CYS A 131 13.38 -2.30 -0.60
N LYS A 132 14.53 -2.67 -0.03
CA LYS A 132 14.60 -3.63 1.09
C LYS A 132 14.03 -3.06 2.39
N GLU A 133 14.12 -1.75 2.59
CA GLU A 133 13.52 -1.07 3.74
C GLU A 133 12.00 -1.08 3.61
N ASN A 134 11.47 -0.59 2.48
CA ASN A 134 10.03 -0.61 2.21
C ASN A 134 9.46 -2.04 2.29
N LEU A 135 10.14 -3.04 1.69
CA LEU A 135 9.71 -4.43 1.77
C LEU A 135 9.48 -4.93 3.21
N ARG A 136 10.34 -4.53 4.16
CA ARG A 136 10.19 -4.96 5.56
C ARG A 136 8.99 -4.32 6.24
N GLU A 137 8.68 -3.08 5.88
CA GLU A 137 7.52 -2.34 6.38
C GLU A 137 6.24 -3.04 5.87
N GLU A 138 6.18 -3.40 4.58
CA GLU A 138 5.05 -4.11 3.98
C GLU A 138 4.88 -5.53 4.52
N GLU A 139 5.97 -6.29 4.67
CA GLU A 139 5.91 -7.62 5.30
C GLU A 139 5.39 -7.52 6.74
N ALA A 140 5.80 -6.49 7.50
CA ALA A 140 5.30 -6.28 8.85
C ALA A 140 3.82 -5.87 8.91
N MET A 141 3.33 -5.14 7.91
CA MET A 141 1.91 -4.78 7.80
C MET A 141 1.06 -5.98 7.40
N ALA A 142 1.50 -6.76 6.40
CA ALA A 142 0.86 -8.00 5.99
C ALA A 142 0.76 -9.00 7.16
N ASP A 143 1.85 -9.23 7.88
CA ASP A 143 1.89 -10.12 9.05
C ASP A 143 0.92 -9.63 10.15
N TRP A 144 0.85 -8.32 10.38
CA TRP A 144 -0.06 -7.75 11.38
C TRP A 144 -1.53 -7.96 10.97
N LEU A 145 -1.86 -7.71 9.70
CA LEU A 145 -3.19 -7.93 9.15
C LEU A 145 -3.58 -9.41 9.22
N GLU A 146 -2.71 -10.33 8.82
CA GLU A 146 -2.97 -11.77 8.88
C GLU A 146 -3.39 -12.21 10.30
N ASN A 147 -2.63 -11.77 11.30
CA ASN A 147 -2.92 -12.07 12.70
C ASN A 147 -4.20 -11.39 13.23
N ARG A 148 -4.67 -10.33 12.57
CA ARG A 148 -5.82 -9.53 13.01
C ARG A 148 -7.13 -9.87 12.31
N LEU A 149 -7.09 -10.39 11.08
CA LEU A 149 -8.27 -10.69 10.25
C LEU A 149 -9.35 -11.51 10.99
N GLY A 150 -8.95 -12.57 11.70
CA GLY A 150 -9.87 -13.41 12.45
C GLY A 150 -10.58 -12.65 13.58
N THR A 151 -9.84 -11.90 14.38
CA THR A 151 -10.38 -11.10 15.49
C THR A 151 -11.36 -10.05 14.98
N VAL A 152 -10.99 -9.31 13.92
CA VAL A 152 -11.83 -8.26 13.31
C VAL A 152 -13.14 -8.83 12.80
N THR A 153 -13.10 -10.01 12.16
CA THR A 153 -14.30 -10.72 11.72
C THR A 153 -15.25 -10.99 12.88
N THR A 154 -14.74 -11.51 13.99
CA THR A 154 -15.58 -11.81 15.16
C THR A 154 -16.10 -10.55 15.87
N GLU A 155 -15.31 -9.48 15.93
CA GLU A 155 -15.73 -8.19 16.48
C GLU A 155 -16.84 -7.55 15.63
N PHE A 156 -16.70 -7.62 14.31
CA PHE A 156 -17.68 -7.14 13.34
C PHE A 156 -19.02 -7.86 13.52
N LEU A 157 -19.04 -9.20 13.48
CA LEU A 157 -20.27 -9.98 13.62
C LEU A 157 -21.00 -9.71 14.95
N ARG A 158 -20.25 -9.62 16.06
CA ARG A 158 -20.82 -9.27 17.38
C ARG A 158 -21.41 -7.85 17.43
N ARG A 159 -20.93 -6.93 16.61
CA ARG A 159 -21.49 -5.58 16.49
C ARG A 159 -22.75 -5.60 15.64
N ASP A 160 -22.70 -6.24 14.47
CA ASP A 160 -23.84 -6.36 13.56
C ASP A 160 -25.07 -6.99 14.26
N GLU A 161 -24.87 -8.03 15.07
CA GLU A 161 -25.93 -8.62 15.90
C GLU A 161 -26.54 -7.62 16.90
N ARG A 162 -25.69 -6.83 17.60
CA ARG A 162 -26.14 -5.84 18.58
C ARG A 162 -26.89 -4.68 17.94
N ASP A 163 -26.43 -4.22 16.78
CA ASP A 163 -27.07 -3.13 16.05
C ASP A 163 -28.43 -3.58 15.48
N SER A 164 -28.52 -4.84 15.00
CA SER A 164 -29.77 -5.47 14.58
C SER A 164 -30.79 -5.57 15.71
N ASP A 165 -30.36 -5.96 16.91
CA ASP A 165 -31.22 -6.07 18.09
C ASP A 165 -31.69 -4.70 18.61
N THR A 166 -30.85 -3.68 18.48
CA THR A 166 -31.20 -2.30 18.86
C THR A 166 -32.19 -1.68 17.88
N ALA A 167 -32.05 -1.95 16.57
CA ALA A 167 -32.97 -1.47 15.54
C ALA A 167 -34.37 -2.13 15.58
N LYS A 168 -34.50 -3.30 16.22
CA LYS A 168 -35.77 -4.02 16.39
C LYS A 168 -36.56 -3.63 17.65
N ARG A 169 -35.97 -2.84 18.56
CA ARG A 169 -36.60 -2.35 19.80
C ARG A 169 -37.13 -0.93 19.63
#